data_AF-M1BGI8-F1
#
_entry.id   AF-M1BGI8-F1
#
_cell.length_a   1.000
_cell.length_b   1.000
_cell.length_c   1.000
_cell.angle_alpha   90.00
_cell.angle_beta   90.00
_cell.angle_gamma   90.00
#
_symmetry.space_group_name_H-M   'P 1'
#
loop_
_entity.id
_entity.type
_entity.pdbx_description
1 polymer ?
#
loop_
_entity_poly.entity_id
_entity_poly.type
_entity_poly.pdbx_seq_one_letter_code
_entity_poly.pdbx_strand_id
1 'polypeptide(L)'
;MQGQDIYNSKQVRDKQIVRILGKAPVIAAAAYLRMAGRPPVLPSNNLSYAENFLYMLDSLGNRSYKPNPRLARVVDILFILHAEHEMNCSTAAACHLASSGVDVYTAIAGAVGALYGPLHGGANEAVLRMLSEIASIDNIPEFIEGVKNRKRKMSGFGHRVYKNYDPRAKVIKKLAEEVFSIVGRDPLIEVAVALEKAALSDEYFVERKLYPNVDFYSGLIYRAIGFPTEFFPVLFAIPRMAGYLAHWRESLDDPDTKIMRPAQVYTGVWLRHYMPLQDRSPSAETDKFGQVSVSNATRRRLAGSGD
;
A
#
# COMPACT_ATOMS: atom_id res chain seq x y z
N MET A 1 11.43 13.74 -26.71
CA MET A 1 10.72 13.63 -25.41
C MET A 1 11.76 13.56 -24.31
N GLN A 2 11.62 14.30 -23.21
CA GLN A 2 12.64 14.45 -22.15
C GLN A 2 13.03 13.16 -21.38
N GLY A 3 12.49 11.99 -21.75
CA GLY A 3 12.82 10.69 -21.15
C GLY A 3 13.86 9.85 -21.90
N GLN A 4 14.10 10.08 -23.20
CA GLN A 4 14.94 9.16 -24.00
C GLN A 4 16.40 9.11 -23.55
N ASP A 5 16.97 10.25 -23.14
CA ASP A 5 18.38 10.31 -22.72
C ASP A 5 18.64 9.72 -21.33
N ILE A 6 17.60 9.58 -20.50
CA ILE A 6 17.72 8.94 -19.17
C ILE A 6 18.10 7.46 -19.33
N TYR A 7 17.62 6.81 -20.39
CA TYR A 7 17.87 5.39 -20.64
C TYR A 7 19.25 5.10 -21.21
N ASN A 8 19.83 6.05 -21.93
CA ASN A 8 21.06 5.83 -22.71
C ASN A 8 22.34 5.86 -21.86
N SER A 9 22.28 6.35 -20.61
CA SER A 9 23.45 6.43 -19.73
C SER A 9 23.22 5.71 -18.42
N LYS A 10 24.01 4.66 -18.17
CA LYS A 10 24.05 3.96 -16.87
C LYS A 10 24.27 4.92 -15.71
N GLN A 11 25.15 5.91 -15.86
CA GLN A 11 25.44 6.89 -14.81
C GLN A 11 24.21 7.75 -14.49
N VAL A 12 23.44 8.14 -15.51
CA VAL A 12 22.20 8.90 -15.33
C VAL A 12 21.12 8.04 -14.65
N ARG A 13 20.98 6.77 -15.04
CA ARG A 13 20.07 5.79 -14.41
C ARG A 13 20.42 5.58 -12.93
N ASP A 14 21.67 5.28 -12.62
CA ASP A 14 22.16 5.09 -11.24
C ASP A 14 21.90 6.33 -10.38
N LYS A 15 22.11 7.53 -10.93
CA LYS A 15 21.81 8.80 -10.25
C LYS A 15 20.32 8.96 -9.94
N GLN A 16 19.41 8.53 -10.83
CA GLN A 16 17.97 8.59 -10.55
C GLN A 16 17.55 7.56 -9.49
N ILE A 17 18.12 6.35 -9.53
CA ILE A 17 17.89 5.31 -8.52
C ILE A 17 18.23 5.84 -7.12
N VAL A 18 19.45 6.38 -6.94
CA VAL A 18 19.88 6.94 -5.66
C VAL A 18 19.00 8.13 -5.23
N ARG A 19 18.60 9.00 -6.17
CA ARG A 19 17.69 10.12 -5.88
C ARG A 19 16.34 9.64 -5.36
N ILE A 20 15.76 8.63 -5.97
CA ILE A 20 14.43 8.13 -5.58
C ILE A 20 14.52 7.43 -4.23
N LEU A 21 15.52 6.57 -4.01
CA LEU A 21 15.74 5.92 -2.72
C LEU A 21 15.96 6.93 -1.58
N GLY A 22 16.74 7.99 -1.83
CA GLY A 22 16.99 9.03 -0.82
C GLY A 22 15.83 10.01 -0.61
N LYS A 23 15.03 10.30 -1.66
CA LYS A 23 13.94 11.28 -1.57
C LYS A 23 12.60 10.67 -1.14
N ALA A 24 12.36 9.38 -1.38
CA ALA A 24 11.13 8.71 -0.96
C ALA A 24 10.80 8.90 0.53
N PRO A 25 11.71 8.65 1.50
CA PRO A 25 11.43 8.85 2.91
C PRO A 25 11.28 10.33 3.28
N VAL A 26 11.97 11.24 2.58
CA VAL A 26 11.84 12.69 2.79
C VAL A 26 10.46 13.19 2.37
N ILE A 27 9.99 12.76 1.19
CA ILE A 27 8.64 13.09 0.69
C ILE A 27 7.58 12.51 1.64
N ALA A 28 7.75 11.26 2.06
CA ALA A 28 6.83 10.62 3.00
C ALA A 28 6.78 11.35 4.34
N ALA A 29 7.93 11.69 4.94
CA ALA A 29 7.98 12.41 6.20
C ALA A 29 7.38 13.82 6.08
N ALA A 30 7.64 14.54 4.98
CA ALA A 30 7.01 15.83 4.72
C ALA A 30 5.49 15.72 4.58
N ALA A 31 4.98 14.67 3.92
CA ALA A 31 3.55 14.40 3.80
C ALA A 31 2.93 14.11 5.17
N TYR A 32 3.57 13.27 5.98
CA TYR A 32 3.15 12.97 7.36
C TYR A 32 3.04 14.23 8.21
N LEU A 33 4.10 15.04 8.25
CA LEU A 33 4.14 16.27 9.03
C LEU A 33 3.06 17.25 8.56
N ARG A 34 2.85 17.36 7.24
CA ARG A 34 1.79 18.19 6.68
C ARG A 34 0.39 17.73 7.12
N MET A 35 0.13 16.42 7.16
CA MET A 35 -1.13 15.87 7.70
C MET A 35 -1.30 16.21 9.18
N ALA A 36 -0.22 16.23 9.95
CA ALA A 36 -0.20 16.60 11.36
C ALA A 36 -0.17 18.13 11.63
N GLY A 37 -0.24 18.98 10.59
CA GLY A 37 -0.15 20.44 10.72
C GLY A 37 1.24 20.96 11.16
N ARG A 38 2.29 20.17 10.94
CA ARG A 38 3.68 20.47 11.33
C ARG A 38 4.53 20.86 10.11
N PRO A 39 5.54 21.74 10.26
CA PRO A 39 6.45 22.08 9.17
C PRO A 39 7.36 20.88 8.82
N PRO A 40 7.84 20.77 7.56
CA PRO A 40 8.75 19.71 7.16
C PRO A 40 10.11 19.84 7.85
N VAL A 41 10.70 18.69 8.20
CA VAL A 41 12.04 18.60 8.78
C VAL A 41 13.03 18.14 7.71
N LEU A 42 14.20 18.79 7.65
CA LEU A 42 15.28 18.38 6.75
C LEU A 42 15.99 17.12 7.25
N PRO A 43 16.43 16.23 6.34
CA PRO A 43 17.16 15.02 6.72
C PRO A 43 18.51 15.34 7.38
N SER A 44 18.99 14.41 8.20
CA SER A 44 20.32 14.41 8.80
C SER A 44 21.25 13.44 8.07
N ASN A 45 22.47 13.88 7.79
CA ASN A 45 23.51 13.04 7.15
C ASN A 45 24.21 12.10 8.14
N ASN A 46 23.93 12.22 9.45
CA ASN A 46 24.63 11.49 10.50
C ASN A 46 23.85 10.28 11.04
N LEU A 47 22.71 9.95 10.43
CA LEU A 47 21.79 8.91 10.86
C LEU A 47 21.66 7.85 9.75
N SER A 48 21.40 6.60 10.14
CA SER A 48 21.05 5.54 9.18
C SER A 48 19.70 5.83 8.49
N TYR A 49 19.34 5.02 7.48
CA TYR A 49 18.14 5.25 6.66
C TYR A 49 16.85 5.30 7.49
N ALA A 50 16.63 4.31 8.36
CA ALA A 50 15.45 4.24 9.23
C ALA A 50 15.51 5.25 10.39
N GLU A 51 16.69 5.48 10.99
CA GLU A 51 16.86 6.50 12.02
C GLU A 51 16.56 7.91 11.47
N ASN A 52 17.06 8.22 10.28
CA ASN A 52 16.81 9.49 9.63
C ASN A 52 15.33 9.68 9.31
N PHE A 53 14.64 8.61 8.88
CA PHE A 53 13.20 8.66 8.67
C PHE A 53 12.44 9.03 9.95
N LEU A 54 12.67 8.32 11.06
CA LEU A 54 12.06 8.64 12.36
C LEU A 54 12.47 10.03 12.88
N TYR A 55 13.74 10.41 12.72
CA TYR A 55 14.22 11.75 13.05
C TYR A 55 13.45 12.85 12.33
N MET A 56 13.16 12.66 11.03
CA MET A 56 12.38 13.64 10.28
C MET A 56 10.95 13.76 10.81
N LEU A 57 10.35 12.67 11.31
CA LEU A 57 8.99 12.71 11.87
C LEU A 57 8.92 13.40 13.24
N ASP A 58 9.93 13.18 14.09
CA ASP A 58 9.80 13.42 15.54
C ASP A 58 10.75 14.48 16.11
N SER A 59 11.76 14.93 15.35
CA SER A 59 12.73 15.90 15.90
C SER A 59 12.14 17.27 16.19
N LEU A 60 11.07 17.67 15.50
CA LEU A 60 10.39 18.98 15.67
C LEU A 60 11.37 20.18 15.65
N GLY A 61 12.44 20.09 14.84
CA GLY A 61 13.48 21.12 14.75
C GLY A 61 14.63 20.97 15.75
N ASN A 62 14.55 20.05 16.71
CA ASN A 62 15.66 19.71 17.60
C ASN A 62 16.68 18.81 16.88
N ARG A 63 17.76 19.42 16.40
CA ARG A 63 18.85 18.70 15.70
C ARG A 63 19.59 17.67 16.55
N SER A 64 19.45 17.73 17.87
CA SER A 64 20.05 16.78 18.80
C SER A 64 19.15 15.57 19.09
N TYR A 65 17.90 15.58 18.61
CA TYR A 65 16.99 14.44 18.75
C TYR A 65 17.59 13.19 18.09
N LYS A 66 17.49 12.07 18.79
CA LYS A 66 17.82 10.75 18.24
C LYS A 66 16.64 9.82 18.49
N PRO A 67 16.16 9.10 17.46
CA PRO A 67 15.11 8.11 17.65
C PRO A 67 15.60 6.97 18.53
N ASN A 68 14.66 6.26 19.16
CA ASN A 68 14.98 5.06 19.91
C ASN A 68 15.63 4.03 18.96
N PRO A 69 16.85 3.53 19.25
CA PRO A 69 17.58 2.65 18.34
C PRO A 69 16.87 1.32 18.08
N ARG A 70 16.09 0.81 19.06
CA ARG A 70 15.29 -0.41 18.88
C ARG A 70 14.11 -0.17 17.93
N LEU A 71 13.42 0.98 18.05
CA LEU A 71 12.34 1.34 17.11
C LEU A 71 12.88 1.59 15.70
N ALA A 72 14.03 2.27 15.58
CA ALA A 72 14.69 2.45 14.29
C ALA A 72 15.05 1.12 13.64
N ARG A 73 15.58 0.16 14.41
CA ARG A 73 15.85 -1.20 13.94
C ARG A 73 14.59 -1.94 13.50
N VAL A 74 13.48 -1.80 14.23
CA VAL A 74 12.20 -2.40 13.82
C VAL A 74 11.74 -1.83 12.48
N VAL A 75 11.78 -0.50 12.30
CA VAL A 75 11.42 0.15 11.03
C VAL A 75 12.33 -0.32 9.89
N ASP A 76 13.64 -0.44 10.14
CA ASP A 76 14.59 -0.95 9.16
C ASP A 76 14.26 -2.38 8.71
N ILE A 77 13.95 -3.28 9.65
CA ILE A 77 13.54 -4.65 9.32
C ILE A 77 12.20 -4.65 8.57
N LEU A 78 11.23 -3.84 8.97
CA LEU A 78 9.97 -3.71 8.24
C LEU A 78 10.21 -3.23 6.80
N PHE A 79 11.14 -2.29 6.60
CA PHE A 79 11.53 -1.85 5.26
C PHE A 79 12.16 -2.99 4.45
N ILE A 80 13.08 -3.75 5.04
CA ILE A 80 13.67 -4.92 4.37
C ILE A 80 12.59 -5.94 3.94
N LEU A 81 11.64 -6.25 4.82
CA LEU A 81 10.57 -7.23 4.56
C LEU A 81 9.60 -6.81 3.44
N HIS A 82 9.55 -5.52 3.12
CA HIS A 82 8.67 -4.96 2.09
C HIS A 82 9.42 -4.46 0.85
N ALA A 83 10.75 -4.59 0.79
CA ALA A 83 11.58 -4.01 -0.27
C ALA A 83 11.21 -4.50 -1.69
N GLU A 84 10.91 -5.79 -1.83
CA GLU A 84 10.57 -6.43 -3.11
C GLU A 84 9.60 -7.60 -2.84
N HIS A 85 8.70 -7.89 -3.78
CA HIS A 85 7.82 -9.04 -3.68
C HIS A 85 7.30 -9.53 -5.04
N GLU A 86 8.24 -9.93 -5.91
CA GLU A 86 8.00 -10.47 -7.25
C GLU A 86 7.12 -9.57 -8.15
N MET A 87 6.49 -10.15 -9.17
CA MET A 87 5.65 -9.48 -10.17
C MET A 87 4.22 -9.24 -9.66
N ASN A 88 4.11 -8.63 -8.48
CA ASN A 88 2.83 -8.20 -7.92
C ASN A 88 2.22 -7.02 -8.73
N CYS A 89 0.97 -6.65 -8.42
CA CYS A 89 0.21 -5.64 -9.17
C CYS A 89 0.97 -4.33 -9.43
N SER A 90 1.62 -3.78 -8.40
CA SER A 90 2.32 -2.50 -8.53
C SER A 90 3.68 -2.64 -9.21
N THR A 91 4.39 -3.75 -9.03
CA THR A 91 5.60 -4.06 -9.82
C THR A 91 5.25 -4.18 -11.31
N ALA A 92 4.18 -4.93 -11.64
CA ALA A 92 3.72 -5.08 -13.02
C ALA A 92 3.30 -3.73 -13.63
N ALA A 93 2.65 -2.86 -12.85
CA ALA A 93 2.33 -1.50 -13.28
C ALA A 93 3.60 -0.68 -13.56
N ALA A 94 4.62 -0.78 -12.71
CA ALA A 94 5.92 -0.12 -12.92
C ALA A 94 6.56 -0.56 -14.25
N CYS A 95 6.64 -1.87 -14.49
CA CYS A 95 7.19 -2.44 -15.73
C CYS A 95 6.36 -2.05 -16.96
N HIS A 96 5.03 -2.07 -16.85
CA HIS A 96 4.14 -1.69 -17.94
C HIS A 96 4.32 -0.24 -18.36
N LEU A 97 4.35 0.68 -17.38
CA LEU A 97 4.62 2.10 -17.65
C LEU A 97 6.01 2.30 -18.21
N ALA A 98 7.03 1.66 -17.62
CA ALA A 98 8.41 1.73 -18.08
C ALA A 98 8.57 1.28 -19.54
N SER A 99 7.84 0.24 -19.98
CA SER A 99 7.89 -0.29 -21.34
C SER A 99 7.48 0.72 -22.42
N SER A 100 6.77 1.80 -22.04
CA SER A 100 6.42 2.90 -22.94
C SER A 100 7.56 3.92 -23.16
N GLY A 101 8.66 3.82 -22.39
CA GLY A 101 9.74 4.80 -22.37
C GLY A 101 9.47 6.05 -21.54
N VAL A 102 8.55 5.96 -20.57
CA VAL A 102 8.26 7.06 -19.63
C VAL A 102 9.28 7.13 -18.49
N ASP A 103 9.66 8.34 -18.09
CA ASP A 103 10.68 8.54 -17.06
C ASP A 103 10.38 7.76 -15.75
N VAL A 104 11.44 7.40 -15.04
CA VAL A 104 11.37 6.55 -13.85
C VAL A 104 10.51 7.14 -12.72
N TYR A 105 10.41 8.47 -12.62
CA TYR A 105 9.57 9.10 -11.60
C TYR A 105 8.09 8.89 -11.91
N THR A 106 7.70 9.04 -13.18
CA THR A 106 6.33 8.78 -13.64
C THR A 106 5.97 7.30 -13.52
N ALA A 107 6.86 6.39 -13.93
CA ALA A 107 6.61 4.95 -13.80
C ALA A 107 6.38 4.53 -12.33
N ILE A 108 7.22 5.03 -11.42
CA ILE A 108 7.09 4.74 -9.99
C ILE A 108 5.88 5.42 -9.36
N ALA A 109 5.53 6.64 -9.76
CA ALA A 109 4.31 7.29 -9.30
C ALA A 109 3.07 6.46 -9.66
N GLY A 110 3.01 5.92 -10.88
CA GLY A 110 1.95 4.98 -11.27
C GLY A 110 1.97 3.67 -10.48
N ALA A 111 3.15 3.13 -10.18
CA ALA A 111 3.31 1.96 -9.32
C ALA A 111 2.79 2.20 -7.89
N VAL A 112 3.06 3.38 -7.31
CA VAL A 112 2.48 3.80 -6.01
C VAL A 112 0.96 3.90 -6.09
N GLY A 113 0.41 4.41 -7.19
CA GLY A 113 -1.04 4.41 -7.44
C GLY A 113 -1.64 3.00 -7.45
N ALA A 114 -0.99 2.04 -8.12
CA ALA A 114 -1.40 0.64 -8.09
C ALA A 114 -1.25 -0.02 -6.70
N LEU A 115 -0.23 0.37 -5.94
CA LEU A 115 -0.03 -0.10 -4.56
C LEU A 115 -1.10 0.40 -3.60
N TYR A 116 -1.53 1.66 -3.74
CA TYR A 116 -2.55 2.26 -2.86
C TYR A 116 -3.92 1.55 -2.95
N GLY A 117 -4.20 0.86 -4.04
CA GLY A 117 -5.48 0.18 -4.24
C GLY A 117 -5.86 -0.75 -3.07
N PRO A 118 -7.16 -0.84 -2.70
CA PRO A 118 -7.62 -1.61 -1.55
C PRO A 118 -7.39 -3.12 -1.68
N LEU A 119 -7.19 -3.62 -2.90
CA LEU A 119 -6.86 -5.03 -3.18
C LEU A 119 -5.35 -5.31 -3.17
N HIS A 120 -4.52 -4.30 -2.84
CA HIS A 120 -3.07 -4.42 -2.72
C HIS A 120 -2.60 -3.87 -1.35
N GLY A 121 -1.97 -2.70 -1.30
CA GLY A 121 -1.40 -2.11 -0.08
C GLY A 121 -2.42 -1.65 0.97
N GLY A 122 -3.71 -1.59 0.62
CA GLY A 122 -4.79 -1.32 1.58
C GLY A 122 -5.11 -2.48 2.54
N ALA A 123 -4.49 -3.65 2.36
CA ALA A 123 -4.74 -4.83 3.18
C ALA A 123 -4.43 -4.61 4.68
N ASN A 124 -3.35 -3.88 5.01
CA ASN A 124 -2.96 -3.58 6.40
C ASN A 124 -4.05 -2.80 7.15
N GLU A 125 -4.63 -1.80 6.50
CA GLU A 125 -5.74 -1.02 7.07
C GLU A 125 -7.00 -1.89 7.20
N ALA A 126 -7.26 -2.75 6.22
CA ALA A 126 -8.37 -3.69 6.25
C ALA A 126 -8.24 -4.74 7.39
N VAL A 127 -7.02 -5.15 7.74
CA VAL A 127 -6.75 -6.01 8.92
C VAL A 127 -7.15 -5.28 10.20
N LEU A 128 -6.72 -4.02 10.38
CA LEU A 128 -7.08 -3.28 11.59
C LEU A 128 -8.58 -3.03 11.71
N ARG A 129 -9.26 -2.72 10.59
CA ARG A 129 -10.73 -2.60 10.56
C ARG A 129 -11.40 -3.90 10.96
N MET A 130 -10.98 -5.01 10.35
CA MET A 130 -11.47 -6.35 10.68
C MET A 130 -11.28 -6.69 12.17
N LEU A 131 -10.09 -6.45 12.73
CA LEU A 131 -9.82 -6.71 14.15
C LEU A 131 -10.66 -5.82 15.06
N SER A 132 -10.87 -4.55 14.67
CA SER A 132 -11.73 -3.62 15.41
C SER A 132 -13.21 -4.03 15.36
N GLU A 133 -13.68 -4.55 14.22
CA GLU A 133 -15.04 -5.07 14.05
C GLU A 133 -15.29 -6.35 14.86
N ILE A 134 -14.27 -7.21 15.01
CA ILE A 134 -14.35 -8.38 15.89
C ILE A 134 -14.47 -7.93 17.34
N ALA A 135 -13.76 -6.87 17.73
CA ALA A 135 -13.79 -6.20 19.04
C ALA A 135 -13.31 -7.03 20.24
N SER A 136 -13.75 -8.29 20.39
CA SER A 136 -13.39 -9.19 21.48
C SER A 136 -13.14 -10.62 20.99
N ILE A 137 -12.43 -11.40 21.81
CA ILE A 137 -12.11 -12.80 21.52
C ILE A 137 -13.39 -13.64 21.38
N ASP A 138 -14.46 -13.31 22.13
CA ASP A 138 -15.73 -14.04 22.13
C ASP A 138 -16.46 -13.99 20.78
N ASN A 139 -16.19 -12.97 19.95
CA ASN A 139 -16.81 -12.81 18.64
C ASN A 139 -16.06 -13.54 17.51
N ILE A 140 -14.88 -14.12 17.79
CA ILE A 140 -14.07 -14.83 16.80
C ILE A 140 -14.81 -16.01 16.14
N PRO A 141 -15.54 -16.88 16.88
CA PRO A 141 -16.29 -17.98 16.26
C PRO A 141 -17.32 -17.49 15.24
N GLU A 142 -18.08 -16.44 15.57
CA GLU A 142 -19.06 -15.84 14.64
C GLU A 142 -18.36 -15.27 13.39
N PHE A 143 -17.23 -14.59 13.58
CA PHE A 143 -16.46 -14.03 12.48
C PHE A 143 -15.96 -15.14 11.52
N ILE A 144 -15.40 -16.22 12.06
CA ILE A 144 -14.93 -17.38 11.30
C ILE A 144 -16.07 -18.01 10.48
N GLU A 145 -17.24 -18.23 11.09
CA GLU A 145 -18.42 -18.71 10.36
C GLU A 145 -18.87 -17.74 9.27
N GLY A 146 -18.78 -16.43 9.51
CA GLY A 146 -19.04 -15.40 8.51
C GLY A 146 -18.10 -15.49 7.30
N VAL A 147 -16.81 -15.76 7.53
CA VAL A 147 -15.81 -15.95 6.47
C VAL A 147 -16.10 -17.23 5.68
N LYS A 148 -16.37 -18.35 6.35
CA LYS A 148 -16.74 -19.64 5.72
C LYS A 148 -17.96 -19.50 4.80
N ASN A 149 -18.95 -18.72 5.24
CA ASN A 149 -20.18 -18.45 4.49
C ASN A 149 -20.05 -17.32 3.46
N ARG A 150 -18.84 -16.82 3.19
CA ARG A 150 -18.55 -15.73 2.24
C ARG A 150 -19.28 -14.41 2.54
N LYS A 151 -19.74 -14.22 3.77
CA LYS A 151 -20.35 -12.96 4.23
C LYS A 151 -19.30 -11.93 4.65
N ARG A 152 -18.11 -12.41 5.07
CA ARG A 152 -16.96 -11.58 5.47
C ARG A 152 -15.70 -12.05 4.74
N LYS A 153 -14.69 -11.17 4.66
CA LYS A 153 -13.35 -11.52 4.17
C LYS A 153 -12.35 -11.46 5.32
N MET A 154 -11.42 -12.41 5.36
CA MET A 154 -10.32 -12.40 6.31
C MET A 154 -9.10 -11.70 5.70
N SER A 155 -8.95 -10.42 5.98
CA SER A 155 -7.78 -9.64 5.55
C SER A 155 -6.52 -10.12 6.25
N GLY A 156 -5.37 -10.08 5.55
CA GLY A 156 -4.09 -10.57 6.08
C GLY A 156 -3.93 -12.09 6.10
N PHE A 157 -4.87 -12.84 5.51
CA PHE A 157 -4.81 -14.30 5.39
C PHE A 157 -4.76 -14.76 3.93
N GLY A 158 -3.94 -15.78 3.70
CA GLY A 158 -3.69 -16.33 2.38
C GLY A 158 -2.72 -15.46 1.57
N HIS A 159 -2.16 -16.09 0.54
CA HIS A 159 -1.23 -15.44 -0.35
C HIS A 159 -1.32 -16.06 -1.75
N ARG A 160 -1.12 -15.26 -2.80
CA ARG A 160 -1.13 -15.75 -4.19
C ARG A 160 -0.02 -16.78 -4.40
N VAL A 161 1.20 -16.40 -4.00
CA VAL A 161 2.44 -17.19 -4.06
C VAL A 161 2.57 -18.19 -2.90
N TYR A 162 2.59 -17.75 -1.64
CA TYR A 162 2.74 -18.66 -0.51
C TYR A 162 1.50 -19.56 -0.31
N LYS A 163 1.72 -20.86 -0.43
CA LYS A 163 0.76 -21.92 -0.04
C LYS A 163 1.09 -22.56 1.31
N ASN A 164 2.12 -22.05 1.97
CA ASN A 164 2.56 -22.41 3.32
C ASN A 164 2.72 -21.12 4.12
N TYR A 165 3.11 -21.23 5.39
CA TYR A 165 3.33 -20.08 6.26
C TYR A 165 4.31 -19.06 5.66
N ASP A 166 3.95 -17.77 5.67
CA ASP A 166 4.82 -16.70 5.14
C ASP A 166 6.05 -16.56 6.06
N PRO A 167 7.29 -16.74 5.54
CA PRO A 167 8.49 -16.68 6.36
C PRO A 167 8.66 -15.30 7.04
N ARG A 168 8.11 -14.23 6.45
CA ARG A 168 8.16 -12.87 6.99
C ARG A 168 7.26 -12.70 8.21
N ALA A 169 6.10 -13.37 8.23
CA ALA A 169 5.16 -13.29 9.35
C ALA A 169 5.78 -13.81 10.66
N LYS A 170 6.70 -14.79 10.59
CA LYS A 170 7.44 -15.29 11.76
C LYS A 170 8.38 -14.25 12.35
N VAL A 171 9.02 -13.44 11.50
CA VAL A 171 9.89 -12.34 11.93
C VAL A 171 9.05 -11.22 12.54
N ILE A 172 7.96 -10.84 11.86
CA ILE A 172 7.08 -9.74 12.31
C ILE A 172 6.48 -10.01 13.68
N LYS A 173 6.06 -11.23 13.99
CA LYS A 173 5.51 -11.56 15.31
C LYS A 173 6.51 -11.26 16.44
N LYS A 174 7.80 -11.51 16.24
CA LYS A 174 8.86 -11.17 17.20
C LYS A 174 9.06 -9.65 17.32
N LEU A 175 9.00 -8.94 16.19
CA LEU A 175 9.11 -7.48 16.17
C LEU A 175 7.94 -6.81 16.89
N ALA A 176 6.73 -7.38 16.79
CA ALA A 176 5.56 -6.86 17.49
C ALA A 176 5.78 -6.86 19.01
N GLU A 177 6.21 -7.99 19.57
CA GLU A 177 6.54 -8.08 21.01
C GLU A 177 7.68 -7.12 21.40
N GLU A 178 8.69 -6.95 20.54
CA GLU A 178 9.76 -5.97 20.76
C GLU A 178 9.21 -4.53 20.85
N VAL A 179 8.34 -4.13 19.91
CA VAL A 179 7.71 -2.80 19.91
C VAL A 179 6.84 -2.61 21.13
N PHE A 180 6.00 -3.58 21.47
CA PHE A 180 5.11 -3.46 22.62
C PHE A 180 5.87 -3.32 23.95
N SER A 181 7.07 -3.90 24.05
CA SER A 181 7.94 -3.70 25.22
C SER A 181 8.46 -2.26 25.39
N ILE A 182 8.37 -1.43 24.35
CA ILE A 182 8.89 -0.06 24.33
C ILE A 182 7.75 0.96 24.45
N VAL A 183 6.68 0.79 23.67
CA VAL A 183 5.61 1.79 23.52
C VAL A 183 4.27 1.37 24.11
N GLY A 184 4.19 0.15 24.67
CA GLY A 184 2.96 -0.43 25.21
C GLY A 184 2.23 -1.34 24.22
N ARG A 185 1.35 -2.21 24.74
CA ARG A 185 0.59 -3.17 23.94
C ARG A 185 -0.59 -2.50 23.25
N ASP A 186 -0.82 -2.90 22.01
CA ASP A 186 -2.04 -2.57 21.29
C ASP A 186 -3.17 -3.52 21.72
N PRO A 187 -4.36 -3.04 22.13
CA PRO A 187 -5.46 -3.92 22.57
C PRO A 187 -5.91 -4.96 21.54
N LEU A 188 -5.77 -4.68 20.24
CA LEU A 188 -6.15 -5.61 19.18
C LEU A 188 -5.17 -6.77 19.01
N ILE A 189 -4.00 -6.73 19.65
CA ILE A 189 -3.04 -7.85 19.54
C ILE A 189 -3.62 -9.15 20.08
N GLU A 190 -4.40 -9.08 21.17
CA GLU A 190 -4.98 -10.27 21.81
C GLU A 190 -6.01 -10.91 20.88
N VAL A 191 -6.85 -10.07 20.26
CA VAL A 191 -7.80 -10.50 19.23
C VAL A 191 -7.08 -11.10 18.02
N ALA A 192 -5.99 -10.47 17.55
CA ALA A 192 -5.23 -10.95 16.40
C ALA A 192 -4.57 -12.31 16.66
N VAL A 193 -3.96 -12.50 17.83
CA VAL A 193 -3.32 -13.76 18.23
C VAL A 193 -4.36 -14.87 18.42
N ALA A 194 -5.49 -14.56 19.06
CA ALA A 194 -6.60 -15.51 19.21
C ALA A 194 -7.20 -15.89 17.86
N LEU A 195 -7.39 -14.93 16.96
CA LEU A 195 -7.92 -15.14 15.61
C LEU A 195 -6.96 -15.98 14.77
N GLU A 196 -5.65 -15.72 14.84
CA GLU A 196 -4.62 -16.56 14.21
C GLU A 196 -4.73 -18.00 14.69
N LYS A 197 -4.75 -18.21 16.01
CA LYS A 197 -4.83 -19.56 16.59
C LYS A 197 -6.11 -20.29 16.16
N ALA A 198 -7.25 -19.61 16.18
CA ALA A 198 -8.53 -20.17 15.78
C ALA A 198 -8.52 -20.54 14.29
N ALA A 199 -8.07 -19.65 13.40
CA ALA A 199 -7.97 -19.92 11.97
C ALA A 199 -7.00 -21.06 11.64
N LEU A 200 -5.83 -21.13 12.31
CA LEU A 200 -4.88 -22.23 12.09
C LEU A 200 -5.37 -23.60 12.58
N SER A 201 -6.40 -23.62 13.43
CA SER A 201 -7.01 -24.86 13.95
C SER A 201 -8.29 -25.25 13.22
N ASP A 202 -8.82 -24.37 12.36
CA ASP A 202 -10.07 -24.58 11.64
C ASP A 202 -9.83 -25.27 10.29
N GLU A 203 -10.55 -26.37 10.04
CA GLU A 203 -10.40 -27.22 8.86
C GLU A 203 -10.55 -26.45 7.55
N TYR A 204 -11.47 -25.47 7.48
CA TYR A 204 -11.69 -24.66 6.28
C TYR A 204 -10.42 -23.93 5.83
N PHE A 205 -9.69 -23.36 6.78
CA PHE A 205 -8.47 -22.58 6.53
C PHE A 205 -7.28 -23.49 6.27
N VAL A 206 -7.18 -24.61 7.00
CA VAL A 206 -6.11 -25.61 6.81
C VAL A 206 -6.19 -26.24 5.41
N GLU A 207 -7.36 -26.71 5.00
CA GLU A 207 -7.58 -27.28 3.66
C GLU A 207 -7.24 -26.30 2.54
N ARG A 208 -7.62 -25.04 2.71
CA ARG A 208 -7.39 -23.96 1.73
C ARG A 208 -6.01 -23.33 1.84
N LYS A 209 -5.20 -23.79 2.80
CA LYS A 209 -3.83 -23.29 3.05
C LYS A 209 -3.80 -21.78 3.26
N LEU A 210 -4.75 -21.27 4.03
CA LEU A 210 -4.89 -19.85 4.36
C LEU A 210 -4.11 -19.56 5.64
N TYR A 211 -2.90 -19.02 5.47
CA TYR A 211 -2.00 -18.65 6.57
C TYR A 211 -1.90 -17.12 6.70
N PRO A 212 -1.53 -16.59 7.88
CA PRO A 212 -1.18 -15.19 8.05
C PRO A 212 -0.06 -14.79 7.10
N ASN A 213 -0.22 -13.64 6.45
CA ASN A 213 0.83 -13.03 5.64
C ASN A 213 1.47 -11.84 6.38
N VAL A 214 2.46 -11.19 5.74
CA VAL A 214 3.18 -10.03 6.28
C VAL A 214 2.26 -8.91 6.79
N ASP A 215 1.10 -8.73 6.17
CA ASP A 215 0.17 -7.63 6.41
C ASP A 215 -0.63 -7.81 7.71
N PHE A 216 -0.78 -9.06 8.19
CA PHE A 216 -1.60 -9.37 9.35
C PHE A 216 -1.09 -8.72 10.65
N TYR A 217 0.23 -8.63 10.82
CA TYR A 217 0.84 -8.07 12.03
C TYR A 217 1.51 -6.71 11.80
N SER A 218 1.88 -6.36 10.57
CA SER A 218 2.57 -5.10 10.27
C SER A 218 1.73 -3.88 10.66
N GLY A 219 0.42 -3.91 10.42
CA GLY A 219 -0.50 -2.84 10.79
C GLY A 219 -0.56 -2.58 12.30
N LEU A 220 -0.54 -3.64 13.12
CA LEU A 220 -0.52 -3.54 14.58
C LEU A 220 0.81 -2.91 15.07
N ILE A 221 1.92 -3.27 14.44
CA ILE A 221 3.22 -2.69 14.75
C ILE A 221 3.24 -1.19 14.43
N TYR A 222 2.82 -0.81 13.22
CA TYR A 222 2.80 0.60 12.83
C TYR A 222 1.87 1.43 13.71
N ARG A 223 0.71 0.89 14.07
CA ARG A 223 -0.21 1.57 14.98
C ARG A 223 0.39 1.74 16.38
N ALA A 224 1.04 0.72 16.92
CA ALA A 224 1.70 0.81 18.23
C ALA A 224 2.84 1.85 18.24
N ILE A 225 3.59 1.97 17.14
CA ILE A 225 4.61 3.03 16.97
C ILE A 225 3.97 4.43 16.89
N GLY A 226 2.68 4.53 16.61
CA GLY A 226 1.93 5.79 16.57
C GLY A 226 1.63 6.31 15.16
N PHE A 227 1.85 5.51 14.12
CA PHE A 227 1.46 5.89 12.78
C PHE A 227 -0.07 5.81 12.60
N PRO A 228 -0.70 6.82 11.97
CA PRO A 228 -2.10 6.76 11.62
C PRO A 228 -2.30 5.78 10.46
N THR A 229 -3.45 5.12 10.43
CA THR A 229 -3.71 3.98 9.54
C THR A 229 -3.67 4.36 8.06
N GLU A 230 -4.09 5.57 7.72
CA GLU A 230 -4.04 6.14 6.39
C GLU A 230 -2.61 6.33 5.85
N PHE A 231 -1.60 6.29 6.73
CA PHE A 231 -0.19 6.41 6.34
C PHE A 231 0.48 5.06 6.05
N PHE A 232 -0.19 3.93 6.34
CA PHE A 232 0.40 2.60 6.15
C PHE A 232 0.78 2.28 4.69
N PRO A 233 -0.02 2.63 3.67
CA PRO A 233 0.39 2.43 2.28
C PRO A 233 1.67 3.21 1.94
N VAL A 234 1.91 4.37 2.57
CA VAL A 234 3.13 5.15 2.38
C VAL A 234 4.34 4.43 3.01
N LEU A 235 4.17 3.88 4.21
CA LEU A 235 5.21 3.08 4.89
C LEU A 235 5.59 1.83 4.10
N PHE A 236 4.65 1.25 3.36
CA PHE A 236 4.91 0.16 2.41
C PHE A 236 5.62 0.69 1.15
N ALA A 237 5.18 1.83 0.61
CA ALA A 237 5.72 2.38 -0.63
C ALA A 237 7.21 2.77 -0.52
N ILE A 238 7.66 3.32 0.61
CA ILE A 238 9.06 3.72 0.84
C ILE A 238 10.06 2.60 0.51
N PRO A 239 10.02 1.44 1.20
CA PRO A 239 10.94 0.35 0.90
C PRO A 239 10.70 -0.27 -0.47
N ARG A 240 9.43 -0.32 -0.92
CA ARG A 240 9.07 -0.93 -2.21
C ARG A 240 9.67 -0.20 -3.42
N MET A 241 10.10 1.06 -3.25
CA MET A 241 10.89 1.76 -4.28
C MET A 241 12.12 0.98 -4.72
N ALA A 242 12.80 0.29 -3.80
CA ALA A 242 13.97 -0.52 -4.12
C ALA A 242 13.62 -1.63 -5.13
N GLY A 243 12.53 -2.35 -4.88
CA GLY A 243 12.02 -3.36 -5.80
C GLY A 243 11.60 -2.80 -7.15
N TYR A 244 10.82 -1.71 -7.17
CA TYR A 244 10.42 -1.08 -8.44
C TYR A 244 11.61 -0.63 -9.27
N LEU A 245 12.63 -0.04 -8.64
CA LEU A 245 13.84 0.42 -9.32
C LEU A 245 14.69 -0.75 -9.82
N ALA A 246 14.72 -1.87 -9.11
CA ALA A 246 15.39 -3.09 -9.56
C ALA A 246 14.72 -3.66 -10.82
N HIS A 247 13.40 -3.87 -10.79
CA HIS A 247 12.63 -4.34 -11.96
C HIS A 247 12.67 -3.36 -13.13
N TRP A 248 12.61 -2.05 -12.85
CA TRP A 248 12.77 -1.02 -13.87
C TRP A 248 14.14 -1.12 -14.54
N ARG A 249 15.21 -1.25 -13.76
CA ARG A 249 16.56 -1.38 -14.31
C ARG A 249 16.73 -2.68 -15.10
N GLU A 250 16.23 -3.80 -14.57
CA GLU A 250 16.24 -5.10 -15.25
C GLU A 250 15.58 -5.01 -16.63
N SER A 251 14.38 -4.42 -16.71
CA SER A 251 13.68 -4.22 -17.99
C SER A 251 14.46 -3.38 -19.01
N LEU A 252 15.35 -2.49 -18.55
CA LEU A 252 16.14 -1.65 -19.46
C LEU A 252 17.45 -2.30 -19.89
N ASP A 253 17.97 -3.22 -19.07
CA ASP A 253 19.19 -3.97 -19.38
C ASP A 253 18.87 -5.23 -20.22
N ASP A 254 17.60 -5.65 -20.27
CA ASP A 254 17.12 -6.75 -21.10
C ASP A 254 17.03 -6.34 -22.59
N PRO A 255 17.83 -6.94 -23.50
CA PRO A 255 17.83 -6.61 -24.92
C PRO A 255 16.51 -7.00 -25.62
N ASP A 256 15.72 -7.89 -25.04
CA ASP A 256 14.46 -8.36 -25.60
C ASP A 256 13.26 -7.52 -25.13
N THR A 257 13.46 -6.54 -24.25
CA THR A 257 12.37 -5.70 -23.75
C THR A 257 11.70 -4.91 -24.87
N LYS A 258 10.37 -5.03 -24.92
CA LYS A 258 9.48 -4.34 -25.87
C LYS A 258 8.36 -3.66 -25.12
N ILE A 259 7.73 -2.69 -25.78
CA ILE A 259 6.50 -2.06 -25.27
C ILE A 259 5.43 -3.13 -25.00
N MET A 260 4.88 -3.11 -23.79
CA MET A 260 3.79 -4.02 -23.40
C MET A 260 2.48 -3.58 -24.08
N ARG A 261 1.98 -4.41 -25.00
CA ARG A 261 0.72 -4.17 -25.74
C ARG A 261 -0.19 -5.40 -25.68
N PRO A 262 -0.92 -5.61 -24.57
CA PRO A 262 -1.86 -6.73 -24.48
C PRO A 262 -2.99 -6.58 -25.52
N ALA A 263 -3.45 -7.71 -26.05
CA ALA A 263 -4.64 -7.77 -26.90
C ALA A 263 -5.92 -7.89 -26.07
N GLN A 264 -7.07 -7.77 -26.73
CA GLN A 264 -8.38 -8.04 -26.14
C GLN A 264 -9.17 -9.00 -27.03
N VAL A 265 -10.04 -9.80 -26.42
CA VAL A 265 -11.06 -10.58 -27.15
C VAL A 265 -12.32 -9.72 -27.22
N TYR A 266 -12.62 -9.18 -28.41
CA TYR A 266 -13.79 -8.34 -28.61
C TYR A 266 -15.07 -9.18 -28.68
N THR A 267 -15.95 -9.03 -27.70
CA THR A 267 -17.27 -9.69 -27.63
C THR A 267 -18.44 -8.71 -27.79
N GLY A 268 -18.14 -7.47 -28.21
CA GLY A 268 -19.17 -6.47 -28.49
C GLY A 268 -19.86 -6.70 -29.84
N VAL A 269 -20.83 -5.86 -30.14
CA VAL A 269 -21.49 -5.86 -31.45
C VAL A 269 -20.59 -5.18 -32.48
N TRP A 270 -20.31 -5.88 -33.56
CA TRP A 270 -19.42 -5.50 -34.65
C TRP A 270 -19.74 -4.16 -35.32
N LEU A 271 -20.55 -4.17 -36.38
CA LEU A 271 -20.90 -2.98 -37.13
C LEU A 271 -22.28 -2.51 -36.66
N ARG A 272 -22.36 -1.24 -36.25
CA ARG A 272 -23.62 -0.54 -36.01
C ARG A 272 -23.58 0.77 -36.77
N HIS A 273 -24.61 1.09 -37.53
CA HIS A 273 -24.71 2.40 -38.14
C HIS A 273 -24.94 3.45 -37.04
N TYR A 274 -24.22 4.56 -37.15
CA TYR A 274 -24.45 5.71 -36.28
C TYR A 274 -25.86 6.25 -36.51
N MET A 275 -26.66 6.32 -35.45
CA MET A 275 -28.00 6.92 -35.49
C MET A 275 -27.88 8.40 -35.06
N PRO A 276 -28.27 9.37 -35.92
CA PRO A 276 -28.34 10.77 -35.55
C PRO A 276 -29.18 10.97 -34.28
N LEU A 277 -28.85 11.99 -33.48
CA LEU A 277 -29.47 12.17 -32.17
C LEU A 277 -31.01 12.26 -32.26
N GLN A 278 -31.54 12.94 -33.29
CA GLN A 278 -32.98 13.08 -33.49
C GLN A 278 -33.71 11.76 -33.78
N ASP A 279 -33.00 10.75 -34.29
CA ASP A 279 -33.57 9.47 -34.69
C ASP A 279 -33.46 8.42 -33.56
N ARG A 280 -32.78 8.77 -32.46
CA ARG A 280 -32.64 7.87 -31.31
C ARG A 280 -33.95 7.81 -30.55
N SER A 281 -34.55 6.63 -30.50
CA SER A 281 -35.66 6.39 -29.58
C SER A 281 -35.17 6.57 -28.14
N PRO A 282 -35.90 7.29 -27.27
CA PRO A 282 -35.56 7.36 -25.86
C PRO A 282 -35.60 5.94 -25.28
N SER A 283 -34.46 5.47 -24.74
CA SER A 283 -34.40 4.17 -24.07
C SER A 283 -35.29 4.19 -22.83
N ALA A 284 -36.19 3.21 -22.70
CA ALA A 284 -36.94 2.97 -21.46
C ALA A 284 -36.03 2.45 -20.34
N GLU A 285 -34.86 1.90 -20.70
CA GLU A 285 -33.75 1.60 -19.80
C GLU A 285 -32.73 2.73 -19.88
N THR A 286 -33.07 3.90 -19.33
CA THR A 286 -32.03 4.86 -18.98
C THR A 286 -31.30 4.28 -17.77
N ASP A 287 -29.97 4.13 -17.85
CA ASP A 287 -29.14 4.06 -16.66
C ASP A 287 -29.58 5.19 -15.74
N LYS A 288 -30.20 4.84 -14.60
CA LYS A 288 -30.54 5.85 -13.59
C LYS A 288 -29.21 6.35 -13.07
N PHE A 289 -28.73 7.48 -13.59
CA PHE A 289 -27.65 8.22 -12.96
C PHE A 289 -28.03 8.37 -11.49
N GLY A 290 -27.24 7.78 -10.60
CA GLY A 290 -27.49 7.92 -9.17
C GLY A 290 -27.56 9.41 -8.84
N GLN A 291 -28.60 9.83 -8.12
CA GLN A 291 -28.64 11.19 -7.61
C GLN A 291 -27.46 11.36 -6.65
N VAL A 292 -26.40 12.03 -7.10
CA VAL A 292 -25.30 12.42 -6.23
C VAL A 292 -25.90 13.44 -5.25
N SER A 293 -26.03 13.04 -3.99
CA SER A 293 -26.54 13.92 -2.95
C SER A 293 -25.75 15.22 -2.95
N VAL A 294 -26.45 16.36 -2.98
CA VAL A 294 -25.81 17.69 -2.92
C VAL A 294 -24.93 17.74 -1.67
N SER A 295 -23.61 17.83 -1.88
CA SER A 295 -22.64 17.82 -0.79
C SER A 295 -22.95 18.94 0.20
N ASN A 296 -22.63 18.74 1.48
CA ASN A 296 -22.81 19.79 2.50
C ASN A 296 -22.02 21.06 2.14
N ALA A 297 -20.90 20.93 1.42
CA ALA A 297 -20.14 22.07 0.90
C ALA A 297 -20.88 22.84 -0.21
N THR A 298 -21.69 22.15 -1.02
CA THR A 298 -22.56 22.78 -2.03
C THR A 298 -23.77 23.43 -1.36
N ARG A 299 -24.43 22.76 -0.41
CA ARG A 299 -25.53 23.36 0.38
C ARG A 299 -25.10 24.62 1.13
N ARG A 300 -23.92 24.59 1.76
CA ARG A 300 -23.33 25.76 2.43
C ARG A 300 -23.09 26.94 1.47
N ARG A 301 -22.66 26.67 0.24
CA ARG A 301 -22.46 27.72 -0.79
C ARG A 301 -23.79 28.31 -1.26
N LEU A 302 -24.78 27.45 -1.51
CA LEU A 302 -26.12 27.87 -1.95
C LEU A 302 -26.88 28.62 -0.84
N ALA A 303 -26.66 28.29 0.44
CA ALA A 303 -27.26 29.01 1.56
C ALA A 303 -26.81 30.48 1.68
N GLY A 304 -25.69 30.86 1.06
CA GLY A 304 -25.20 32.24 1.02
C GLY A 304 -25.67 33.04 -0.21
N SER A 305 -26.45 32.42 -1.11
CA SER A 305 -26.94 33.03 -2.35
C SER A 305 -28.47 32.93 -2.43
N GLY A 306 -29.15 33.41 -1.37
CA GLY A 306 -30.59 33.62 -1.38
C GLY A 306 -30.92 35.01 -1.94
N ASP A 307 -31.60 35.02 -3.08
CA ASP A 307 -32.83 35.82 -3.27
C ASP A 307 -34.02 34.96 -2.79
#